data_AF-A0A6P1MCN4-F1
#
_entry.id   AF-A0A6P1MCN4-F1
#
_cell.length_a   1.000
_cell.length_b   1.000
_cell.length_c   1.000
_cell.angle_alpha   90.00
_cell.angle_beta   90.00
_cell.angle_gamma   90.00
#
_symmetry.space_group_name_H-M   'P 1'
#
loop_
_entity.id
_entity.type
_entity.pdbx_description
1 polymer ?
#
loop_
_entity_poly.entity_id
_entity_poly.type
_entity_poly.pdbx_seq_one_letter_code
_entity_poly.pdbx_strand_id
1 'polypeptide(L)'
;MLEGKTALVLGGGGSKGAYEIGVWQALNELGIQIDIVTGTSIGAVNGALVAQNDFEIAKKSWSEIKESTITELTEKEELRRILEENLKEGEIRQSVTEYGIVTVEFPSFKSHCIFIEEIPRGQLIDYILASAACFPIISPYEINDKKFIDGAYFDNIPVEMALKRGAVNVIAVDLDTIGIERKDALKEAGFLKMISCKWPLGSCLDFDPQNTKRIIRLGYLDTMKSFNVFSGEKYTFVKGEFTKRRLMEADAASCVFELDPTIVYSKEVLHKYLLEAVKEDKRKTWTEDFKIKIKKVFTNNPATLLEEEILAKRYMVKNGLLW
;
A
#
# COMPACT_ATOMS: atom_id res chain seq x y z
N MET A 1 2.91 -22.65 5.87
CA MET A 1 3.31 -21.95 4.63
C MET A 1 2.19 -22.11 3.63
N LEU A 2 2.02 -21.15 2.72
CA LEU A 2 1.02 -21.27 1.66
C LEU A 2 1.47 -22.37 0.69
N GLU A 3 0.59 -23.30 0.33
CA GLU A 3 0.88 -24.34 -0.66
C GLU A 3 0.58 -23.83 -2.07
N GLY A 4 1.46 -24.11 -3.03
CA GLY A 4 1.33 -23.67 -4.42
C GLY A 4 1.90 -22.27 -4.69
N LYS A 5 1.87 -21.85 -5.97
CA LYS A 5 2.46 -20.57 -6.40
C LYS A 5 1.78 -19.39 -5.71
N THR A 6 2.57 -18.51 -5.11
CA THR A 6 2.11 -17.29 -4.47
C THR A 6 2.45 -16.07 -5.31
N ALA A 7 1.46 -15.24 -5.59
CA ALA A 7 1.61 -13.99 -6.31
C ALA A 7 1.51 -12.78 -5.39
N LEU A 8 2.40 -11.80 -5.58
CA LEU A 8 2.27 -10.45 -5.07
C LEU A 8 1.77 -9.54 -6.21
N VAL A 9 0.58 -8.95 -6.03
CA VAL A 9 -0.03 -8.07 -7.03
C VAL A 9 0.01 -6.64 -6.51
N LEU A 10 0.69 -5.76 -7.23
CA LEU A 10 1.00 -4.39 -6.81
C LEU A 10 0.20 -3.38 -7.61
N GLY A 11 -0.48 -2.47 -6.91
CA GLY A 11 -1.41 -1.52 -7.47
C GLY A 11 -0.75 -0.26 -8.01
N GLY A 12 -1.43 0.46 -8.90
CA GLY A 12 -1.02 1.79 -9.29
C GLY A 12 -1.28 2.84 -8.20
N GLY A 13 -0.47 3.89 -8.13
CA GLY A 13 -0.70 4.97 -7.16
C GLY A 13 0.40 5.98 -6.91
N GLY A 14 1.42 6.08 -7.77
CA GLY A 14 2.50 7.05 -7.63
C GLY A 14 3.24 6.92 -6.29
N SER A 15 3.47 8.02 -5.58
CA SER A 15 4.22 8.02 -4.32
C SER A 15 3.63 7.14 -3.21
N LYS A 16 2.32 6.82 -3.27
CA LYS A 16 1.68 5.86 -2.36
C LYS A 16 2.32 4.47 -2.41
N GLY A 17 3.02 4.13 -3.50
CA GLY A 17 3.74 2.87 -3.67
C GLY A 17 4.77 2.57 -2.58
N ALA A 18 5.22 3.56 -1.78
CA ALA A 18 6.07 3.27 -0.63
C ALA A 18 5.38 2.35 0.40
N TYR A 19 4.03 2.36 0.46
CA TYR A 19 3.26 1.39 1.25
C TYR A 19 3.57 -0.06 0.86
N GLU A 20 3.73 -0.33 -0.44
CA GLU A 20 4.02 -1.67 -0.97
C GLU A 20 5.39 -2.20 -0.52
N ILE A 21 6.37 -1.31 -0.30
CA ILE A 21 7.67 -1.69 0.27
C ILE A 21 7.52 -2.20 1.70
N GLY A 22 6.64 -1.56 2.49
CA GLY A 22 6.28 -2.03 3.81
C GLY A 22 5.62 -3.42 3.78
N VAL A 23 4.73 -3.63 2.81
CA VAL A 23 4.11 -4.95 2.58
C VAL A 23 5.18 -5.99 2.28
N TRP A 24 6.05 -5.72 1.31
CA TRP A 24 7.11 -6.64 0.93
C TRP A 24 8.06 -6.96 2.09
N GLN A 25 8.40 -5.95 2.91
CA GLN A 25 9.19 -6.17 4.13
C GLN A 25 8.54 -7.21 5.05
N ALA A 26 7.25 -7.05 5.33
CA ALA A 26 6.52 -7.96 6.21
C ALA A 26 6.42 -9.38 5.61
N LEU A 27 6.22 -9.51 4.30
CA LEU A 27 6.19 -10.82 3.63
C LEU A 27 7.55 -11.54 3.73
N ASN A 28 8.65 -10.81 3.55
CA ASN A 28 10.02 -11.33 3.72
C ASN A 28 10.24 -11.83 5.17
N GLU A 29 9.87 -11.04 6.18
CA GLU A 29 10.00 -11.41 7.60
C GLU A 29 9.10 -12.60 7.99
N LEU A 30 7.96 -12.76 7.31
CA LEU A 30 7.06 -13.90 7.47
C LEU A 30 7.54 -15.17 6.74
N GLY A 31 8.61 -15.08 5.95
CA GLY A 31 9.10 -16.20 5.12
C GLY A 31 8.14 -16.58 3.99
N ILE A 32 7.34 -15.64 3.50
CA ILE A 32 6.43 -15.86 2.38
C ILE A 32 7.20 -15.66 1.08
N GLN A 33 7.47 -16.76 0.38
CA GLN A 33 8.08 -16.73 -0.94
C GLN A 33 7.09 -16.19 -1.98
N ILE A 34 7.56 -15.29 -2.84
CA ILE A 34 6.80 -14.72 -3.96
C ILE A 34 7.31 -15.37 -5.25
N ASP A 35 6.45 -16.14 -5.91
CA ASP A 35 6.77 -16.83 -7.16
C ASP A 35 6.42 -15.98 -8.39
N ILE A 36 5.43 -15.10 -8.25
CA ILE A 36 4.95 -14.21 -9.32
C ILE A 36 4.77 -12.81 -8.73
N VAL A 37 5.22 -11.78 -9.43
CA VAL A 37 4.90 -10.39 -9.11
C VAL A 37 4.37 -9.69 -10.35
N THR A 38 3.21 -9.08 -10.22
CA THR A 38 2.56 -8.32 -11.31
C THR A 38 2.24 -6.93 -10.82
N GLY A 39 2.50 -5.91 -11.63
CA GLY A 39 2.34 -4.53 -11.21
C GLY A 39 1.83 -3.60 -12.29
N THR A 40 1.15 -2.55 -11.85
CA THR A 40 0.68 -1.44 -12.67
C THR A 40 1.27 -0.13 -12.15
N SER A 41 1.80 0.73 -13.03
CA SER A 41 2.34 2.03 -12.66
C SER A 41 3.47 1.91 -11.63
N ILE A 42 3.36 2.55 -10.46
CA ILE A 42 4.33 2.37 -9.37
C ILE A 42 4.45 0.90 -8.92
N GLY A 43 3.37 0.13 -9.00
CA GLY A 43 3.41 -1.31 -8.73
C GLY A 43 4.28 -2.06 -9.74
N ALA A 44 4.41 -1.57 -10.99
CA ALA A 44 5.36 -2.14 -11.94
C ALA A 44 6.81 -1.83 -11.53
N VAL A 45 7.10 -0.61 -11.09
CA VAL A 45 8.43 -0.23 -10.55
C VAL A 45 8.80 -1.11 -9.36
N ASN A 46 7.92 -1.18 -8.36
CA ASN A 46 8.13 -1.99 -7.16
C ASN A 46 8.18 -3.49 -7.49
N GLY A 47 7.39 -3.95 -8.48
CA GLY A 47 7.42 -5.34 -8.94
C GLY A 47 8.76 -5.74 -9.54
N ALA A 48 9.42 -4.83 -10.26
CA ALA A 48 10.77 -5.06 -10.77
C ALA A 48 11.79 -5.22 -9.62
N LEU A 49 11.67 -4.39 -8.58
CA LEU A 49 12.52 -4.47 -7.37
C LEU A 49 12.29 -5.78 -6.60
N VAL A 50 11.03 -6.21 -6.46
CA VAL A 50 10.67 -7.51 -5.87
C VAL A 50 11.27 -8.66 -6.68
N ALA A 51 11.15 -8.63 -8.01
CA ALA A 51 11.71 -9.66 -8.87
C ALA A 51 13.25 -9.69 -8.82
N GLN A 52 13.91 -8.53 -8.72
CA GLN A 52 15.36 -8.45 -8.49
C GLN A 52 15.76 -9.02 -7.12
N ASN A 53 14.83 -9.07 -6.16
CA ASN A 53 15.01 -9.58 -4.80
C ASN A 53 16.10 -8.84 -4.01
N ASP A 54 16.21 -7.52 -4.20
CA ASP A 54 17.11 -6.63 -3.44
C ASP A 54 16.30 -5.62 -2.62
N PHE A 55 15.90 -6.04 -1.41
CA PHE A 55 15.08 -5.22 -0.52
C PHE A 55 15.81 -3.96 -0.02
N GLU A 56 17.13 -4.03 0.16
CA GLU A 56 17.90 -2.87 0.63
C GLU A 56 17.99 -1.79 -0.44
N ILE A 57 18.16 -2.17 -1.71
CA ILE A 57 18.04 -1.22 -2.82
C ILE A 57 16.66 -0.59 -2.83
N ALA A 58 15.58 -1.37 -2.77
CA ALA A 58 14.22 -0.83 -2.81
C ALA A 58 13.95 0.17 -1.67
N LYS A 59 14.33 -0.18 -0.45
CA LYS A 59 14.19 0.69 0.73
C LYS A 59 15.03 1.97 0.59
N LYS A 60 16.24 1.87 0.05
CA LYS A 60 17.12 3.00 -0.22
C LYS A 60 16.52 3.91 -1.29
N SER A 61 16.08 3.37 -2.42
CA SER A 61 15.47 4.14 -3.52
C SER A 61 14.31 4.97 -3.01
N TRP A 62 13.38 4.39 -2.24
CA TRP A 62 12.26 5.14 -1.66
C TRP A 62 12.66 6.16 -0.59
N SER A 63 13.80 5.97 0.10
CA SER A 63 14.29 6.92 1.10
C SER A 63 15.04 8.11 0.51
N GLU A 64 15.50 8.00 -0.74
CA GLU A 64 16.34 9.00 -1.42
C GLU A 64 15.59 9.84 -2.46
N ILE A 65 14.33 9.48 -2.79
CA ILE A 65 13.47 10.32 -3.63
C ILE A 65 13.28 11.67 -2.93
N LYS A 66 13.68 12.74 -3.60
CA LYS A 66 13.51 14.12 -3.14
C LYS A 66 12.45 14.82 -3.99
N GLU A 67 11.75 15.76 -3.37
CA GLU A 67 10.66 16.57 -3.95
C GLU A 67 11.11 17.56 -5.06
N SER A 68 12.20 17.31 -5.79
CA SER A 68 12.83 18.31 -6.67
C SER A 68 11.84 18.98 -7.62
N THR A 69 11.81 20.32 -7.61
CA THR A 69 10.88 21.22 -8.31
C THR A 69 10.45 20.70 -9.69
N ILE A 70 9.25 20.14 -9.73
CA ILE A 70 8.76 19.25 -10.79
C ILE A 70 8.18 20.01 -11.99
N THR A 71 8.66 19.67 -13.18
CA THR A 71 7.91 19.72 -14.45
C THR A 71 7.67 18.29 -14.97
N GLU A 72 6.70 18.10 -15.86
CA GLU A 72 6.40 16.79 -16.47
C GLU A 72 7.62 16.13 -17.16
N LEU A 73 8.48 16.94 -17.79
CA LEU A 73 9.71 16.47 -18.44
C LEU A 73 10.74 15.98 -17.42
N THR A 74 10.89 16.69 -16.31
CA THR A 74 11.84 16.30 -15.25
C THR A 74 11.41 15.05 -14.51
N GLU A 75 10.10 14.75 -14.42
CA GLU A 75 9.60 13.51 -13.79
C GLU A 75 10.03 12.25 -14.55
N LYS A 76 9.90 12.24 -15.87
CA LYS A 76 10.26 11.06 -16.68
C LYS A 76 11.76 10.80 -16.70
N GLU A 77 12.56 11.85 -16.84
CA GLU A 77 14.03 11.75 -16.87
C GLU A 77 14.58 11.34 -15.51
N GLU A 78 14.06 11.91 -14.42
CA GLU A 78 14.46 11.55 -13.06
C GLU A 78 14.04 10.13 -12.71
N LEU A 79 12.80 9.74 -13.04
CA LEU A 79 12.34 8.35 -12.84
C LEU A 79 13.22 7.38 -13.64
N ARG A 80 13.51 7.68 -14.91
CA ARG A 80 14.45 6.89 -15.72
C ARG A 80 15.80 6.75 -15.03
N ARG A 81 16.40 7.85 -14.58
CA ARG A 81 17.69 7.86 -13.90
C ARG A 81 17.68 6.98 -12.65
N ILE A 82 16.65 7.12 -11.82
CA ILE A 82 16.47 6.27 -10.62
C ILE A 82 16.34 4.80 -11.03
N LEU A 83 15.56 4.48 -12.06
CA LEU A 83 15.41 3.10 -12.53
C LEU A 83 16.74 2.53 -13.07
N GLU A 84 17.50 3.31 -13.84
CA GLU A 84 18.81 2.91 -14.38
C GLU A 84 19.87 2.71 -13.28
N GLU A 85 19.81 3.51 -12.20
CA GLU A 85 20.72 3.39 -11.06
C GLU A 85 20.41 2.17 -10.16
N ASN A 86 19.15 1.73 -10.10
CA ASN A 86 18.69 0.75 -9.11
C ASN A 86 18.26 -0.60 -9.70
N LEU A 87 17.84 -0.65 -10.97
CA LEU A 87 17.38 -1.88 -11.62
C LEU A 87 18.45 -2.50 -12.52
N LYS A 88 18.59 -3.81 -12.39
CA LYS A 88 19.47 -4.64 -13.20
C LYS A 88 18.63 -5.67 -13.95
N GLU A 89 18.31 -5.34 -15.20
CA GLU A 89 17.47 -6.20 -16.06
C GLU A 89 17.98 -7.65 -16.15
N GLY A 90 19.30 -7.86 -16.12
CA GLY A 90 19.90 -9.19 -16.12
C GLY A 90 19.51 -10.05 -14.90
N GLU A 91 19.45 -9.45 -13.71
CA GLU A 91 19.06 -10.13 -12.46
C GLU A 91 17.55 -10.43 -12.49
N ILE A 92 16.72 -9.47 -12.92
CA ILE A 92 15.27 -9.64 -13.04
C ILE A 92 14.92 -10.77 -14.02
N ARG A 93 15.60 -10.84 -15.17
CA ARG A 93 15.39 -11.91 -16.17
C ARG A 93 15.83 -13.29 -15.71
N GLN A 94 16.72 -13.38 -14.74
CA GLN A 94 17.20 -14.65 -14.16
C GLN A 94 16.49 -14.98 -12.85
N SER A 95 15.57 -14.12 -12.40
CA SER A 95 14.86 -14.31 -11.15
C SER A 95 13.99 -15.56 -11.17
N VAL A 96 13.86 -16.16 -10.00
CA VAL A 96 12.87 -17.21 -9.75
C VAL A 96 11.45 -16.62 -9.63
N THR A 97 11.33 -15.32 -9.36
CA THR A 97 10.05 -14.61 -9.31
C THR A 97 9.70 -14.10 -10.70
N GLU A 98 8.62 -14.63 -11.29
CA GLU A 98 8.10 -14.17 -12.59
C GLU A 98 7.60 -12.72 -12.48
N TYR A 99 8.00 -11.84 -13.40
CA TYR A 99 7.65 -10.41 -13.35
C TYR A 99 6.73 -9.99 -14.52
N GLY A 100 5.62 -9.35 -14.19
CA GLY A 100 4.61 -8.86 -15.13
C GLY A 100 4.27 -7.37 -14.97
N ILE A 101 4.04 -6.70 -16.10
CA ILE A 101 3.67 -5.28 -16.20
C ILE A 101 2.37 -5.12 -16.98
N VAL A 102 1.54 -4.14 -16.58
CA VAL A 102 0.40 -3.66 -17.38
C VAL A 102 0.66 -2.28 -17.96
N THR A 103 0.38 -2.08 -19.25
CA THR A 103 0.35 -0.77 -19.92
C THR A 103 -0.72 -0.77 -21.01
N VAL A 104 -1.05 0.39 -21.59
CA VAL A 104 -2.13 0.53 -22.59
C VAL A 104 -1.63 1.37 -23.76
N GLU A 105 -1.78 0.89 -25.00
CA GLU A 105 -1.52 1.72 -26.19
C GLU A 105 -2.50 2.89 -26.27
N PHE A 106 -2.01 4.07 -26.65
CA PHE A 106 -2.80 5.28 -26.84
C PHE A 106 -2.62 5.82 -28.27
N PRO A 107 -3.70 6.23 -28.98
CA PRO A 107 -5.08 6.39 -28.51
C PRO A 107 -5.98 5.15 -28.74
N SER A 108 -5.44 4.00 -29.13
CA SER A 108 -6.23 2.79 -29.45
C SER A 108 -6.86 2.12 -28.22
N PHE A 109 -6.34 2.39 -27.02
CA PHE A 109 -6.67 1.72 -25.76
C PHE A 109 -6.48 0.20 -25.78
N LYS A 110 -5.57 -0.30 -26.64
CA LYS A 110 -5.20 -1.71 -26.63
C LYS A 110 -4.37 -2.01 -25.39
N SER A 111 -4.90 -2.83 -24.49
CA SER A 111 -4.23 -3.26 -23.26
C SER A 111 -3.08 -4.24 -23.54
N HIS A 112 -2.03 -4.14 -22.74
CA HIS A 112 -0.86 -5.01 -22.76
C HIS A 112 -0.55 -5.49 -21.35
N CYS A 113 -0.67 -6.79 -21.12
CA CYS A 113 -0.24 -7.47 -19.89
C CYS A 113 0.96 -8.35 -20.25
N ILE A 114 2.17 -7.86 -20.01
CA ILE A 114 3.40 -8.40 -20.60
C ILE A 114 4.31 -8.90 -19.49
N PHE A 115 4.82 -10.12 -19.61
CA PHE A 115 5.87 -10.64 -18.71
C PHE A 115 7.29 -10.33 -19.21
N ILE A 116 8.26 -10.38 -18.31
CA ILE A 116 9.65 -10.00 -18.59
C ILE A 116 10.25 -10.71 -19.83
N GLU A 117 9.91 -11.97 -20.08
CA GLU A 117 10.38 -12.73 -21.24
C GLU A 117 9.82 -12.24 -22.59
N GLU A 118 8.71 -11.50 -22.58
CA GLU A 118 8.10 -10.89 -23.75
C GLU A 118 8.64 -9.48 -24.03
N ILE A 119 9.24 -8.83 -23.02
CA ILE A 119 9.86 -7.51 -23.17
C ILE A 119 11.20 -7.66 -23.90
N PRO A 120 11.47 -6.93 -25.01
CA PRO A 120 12.76 -6.94 -25.67
C PRO A 120 13.93 -6.58 -24.73
N ARG A 121 15.07 -7.24 -24.89
CA ARG A 121 16.26 -6.98 -24.07
C ARG A 121 16.70 -5.51 -24.19
N GLY A 122 16.95 -4.88 -23.06
CA GLY A 122 17.32 -3.46 -22.97
C GLY A 122 16.14 -2.49 -22.96
N GLN A 123 14.90 -2.98 -23.07
CA GLN A 123 13.69 -2.14 -23.04
C GLN A 123 12.91 -2.25 -21.74
N LEU A 124 13.41 -2.93 -20.70
CA LEU A 124 12.68 -3.09 -19.45
C LEU A 124 12.21 -1.76 -18.85
N ILE A 125 13.14 -0.81 -18.75
CA ILE A 125 12.87 0.52 -18.19
C ILE A 125 11.86 1.28 -19.06
N ASP A 126 11.89 1.11 -20.38
CA ASP A 126 10.91 1.74 -21.28
C ASP A 126 9.48 1.25 -20.99
N TYR A 127 9.29 -0.05 -20.78
CA TYR A 127 7.98 -0.61 -20.45
C TYR A 127 7.50 -0.22 -19.05
N ILE A 128 8.42 -0.07 -18.08
CA ILE A 128 8.09 0.47 -16.75
C ILE A 128 7.65 1.93 -16.85
N LEU A 129 8.37 2.77 -17.60
CA LEU A 129 8.01 4.16 -17.83
C LEU A 129 6.68 4.30 -18.58
N ALA A 130 6.40 3.41 -19.53
CA ALA A 130 5.09 3.32 -20.19
C ALA A 130 3.97 2.95 -19.21
N SER A 131 4.20 2.01 -18.31
CA SER A 131 3.25 1.63 -17.26
C SER A 131 3.00 2.76 -16.26
N ALA A 132 3.97 3.65 -16.03
CA ALA A 132 3.87 4.79 -15.12
C ALA A 132 3.40 6.10 -15.79
N ALA A 133 3.10 6.09 -17.10
CA ALA A 133 2.70 7.27 -17.86
C ALA A 133 1.23 7.68 -17.59
N CYS A 134 0.97 8.23 -16.40
CA CYS A 134 -0.34 8.65 -15.90
C CYS A 134 -0.91 9.88 -16.65
N PHE A 135 -1.38 9.69 -17.88
CA PHE A 135 -2.04 10.74 -18.67
C PHE A 135 -3.27 11.30 -17.91
N PRO A 136 -3.58 12.61 -17.93
CA PRO A 136 -2.85 13.71 -18.58
C PRO A 136 -1.74 14.35 -17.72
N ILE A 137 -1.43 13.79 -16.55
CA ILE A 137 -0.39 14.33 -15.65
C ILE A 137 1.00 14.06 -16.24
N ILE A 138 1.23 12.82 -16.65
CA ILE A 138 2.45 12.36 -17.32
C ILE A 138 2.08 11.96 -18.74
N SER A 139 2.69 12.58 -19.76
CA SER A 139 2.40 12.32 -21.17
C SER A 139 2.59 10.84 -21.53
N PRO A 140 1.95 10.37 -22.61
CA PRO A 140 2.21 9.04 -23.13
C PRO A 140 3.71 8.81 -23.38
N TYR A 141 4.17 7.59 -23.11
CA TYR A 141 5.54 7.16 -23.37
C TYR A 141 5.63 6.47 -24.73
N GLU A 142 6.68 6.72 -25.50
CA GLU A 142 6.81 6.18 -26.86
C GLU A 142 7.82 5.02 -26.91
N ILE A 143 7.38 3.87 -27.44
CA ILE A 143 8.20 2.67 -27.67
C ILE A 143 7.96 2.24 -29.11
N ASN A 144 9.01 2.25 -29.94
CA ASN A 144 8.96 1.80 -31.34
C ASN A 144 7.79 2.44 -32.12
N ASP A 145 7.71 3.78 -32.13
CA ASP A 145 6.68 4.59 -32.80
C ASP A 145 5.23 4.41 -32.29
N LYS A 146 5.05 3.67 -31.19
CA LYS A 146 3.76 3.52 -30.51
C LYS A 146 3.76 4.24 -29.18
N LYS A 147 2.65 4.89 -28.86
CA LYS A 147 2.47 5.58 -27.58
C LYS A 147 1.72 4.69 -26.60
N PHE A 148 2.13 4.77 -25.35
CA PHE A 148 1.61 4.00 -24.24
C PHE A 148 1.29 4.91 -23.06
N ILE A 149 0.26 4.56 -22.30
CA ILE A 149 -0.15 5.22 -21.06
C ILE A 149 -0.24 4.18 -19.94
N ASP A 150 -0.46 4.69 -18.73
CA ASP A 150 -0.56 3.92 -17.50
C ASP A 150 -1.51 2.71 -17.62
N GLY A 151 -1.09 1.58 -17.06
CA GLY A 151 -1.87 0.34 -17.03
C GLY A 151 -3.18 0.47 -16.23
N ALA A 152 -3.31 1.46 -15.35
CA ALA A 152 -4.50 1.71 -14.53
C ALA A 152 -5.73 2.05 -15.39
N TYR A 153 -5.53 2.44 -16.66
CA TYR A 153 -6.59 2.59 -17.67
C TYR A 153 -7.21 1.26 -18.13
N PHE A 154 -6.66 0.13 -17.72
CA PHE A 154 -7.16 -1.21 -18.03
C PHE A 154 -7.32 -2.09 -16.79
N ASP A 155 -6.26 -2.21 -15.98
CA ASP A 155 -6.27 -3.03 -14.77
C ASP A 155 -5.26 -2.48 -13.75
N ASN A 156 -5.76 -1.79 -12.73
CA ASN A 156 -4.96 -1.16 -11.68
C ASN A 156 -4.40 -2.17 -10.68
N ILE A 157 -5.06 -3.32 -10.51
CA ILE A 157 -4.66 -4.38 -9.57
C ILE A 157 -4.66 -5.70 -10.37
N PRO A 158 -3.57 -6.03 -11.09
CA PRO A 158 -3.56 -7.03 -12.16
C PRO A 158 -3.59 -8.49 -11.68
N VAL A 159 -4.60 -8.87 -10.90
CA VAL A 159 -4.78 -10.21 -10.34
C VAL A 159 -4.96 -11.26 -11.44
N GLU A 160 -5.70 -10.95 -12.50
CA GLU A 160 -5.92 -11.90 -13.60
C GLU A 160 -4.59 -12.31 -14.26
N MET A 161 -3.64 -11.38 -14.35
CA MET A 161 -2.33 -11.63 -14.93
C MET A 161 -1.55 -12.67 -14.10
N ALA A 162 -1.60 -12.55 -12.78
CA ALA A 162 -0.99 -13.54 -11.88
C ALA A 162 -1.70 -14.90 -11.94
N LEU A 163 -3.04 -14.92 -11.97
CA LEU A 163 -3.81 -16.17 -12.06
C LEU A 163 -3.49 -16.93 -13.35
N LYS A 164 -3.32 -16.24 -14.47
CA LYS A 164 -2.91 -16.84 -15.76
C LYS A 164 -1.52 -17.50 -15.72
N ARG A 165 -0.65 -17.11 -14.78
CA ARG A 165 0.66 -17.78 -14.53
C ARG A 165 0.58 -18.92 -13.50
N GLY A 166 -0.63 -19.28 -13.09
CA GLY A 166 -0.88 -20.39 -12.18
C GLY A 166 -0.73 -20.02 -10.70
N ALA A 167 -0.86 -18.74 -10.35
CA ALA A 167 -0.96 -18.33 -8.96
C ALA A 167 -2.17 -18.99 -8.29
N VAL A 168 -1.94 -19.62 -7.15
CA VAL A 168 -2.99 -20.22 -6.30
C VAL A 168 -3.31 -19.31 -5.12
N ASN A 169 -2.28 -18.66 -4.60
CA ASN A 169 -2.39 -17.68 -3.52
C ASN A 169 -2.08 -16.30 -4.09
N VAL A 170 -3.01 -15.35 -3.92
CA VAL A 170 -2.84 -13.96 -4.35
C VAL A 170 -2.81 -13.07 -3.12
N ILE A 171 -1.73 -12.32 -2.96
CA ILE A 171 -1.62 -11.22 -2.03
C ILE A 171 -1.62 -9.95 -2.88
N ALA A 172 -2.69 -9.17 -2.82
CA ALA A 172 -2.84 -7.98 -3.63
C ALA A 172 -2.81 -6.74 -2.74
N VAL A 173 -2.13 -5.70 -3.20
CA VAL A 173 -1.95 -4.43 -2.49
C VAL A 173 -2.75 -3.36 -3.18
N ASP A 174 -3.71 -2.78 -2.45
CA ASP A 174 -4.57 -1.71 -2.92
C ASP A 174 -4.18 -0.40 -2.21
N LEU A 175 -3.82 0.58 -3.02
CA LEU A 175 -3.36 1.91 -2.60
C LEU A 175 -4.52 2.94 -2.53
N ASP A 176 -5.77 2.50 -2.71
CA ASP A 176 -6.98 3.32 -2.74
C ASP A 176 -6.83 4.47 -3.76
N THR A 177 -6.69 4.09 -5.03
CA THR A 177 -6.42 5.00 -6.15
C THR A 177 -7.43 4.86 -7.28
N ILE A 178 -7.48 5.89 -8.13
CA ILE A 178 -8.35 5.89 -9.30
C ILE A 178 -7.73 4.99 -10.36
N GLY A 179 -8.50 4.01 -10.83
CA GLY A 179 -8.13 3.10 -11.91
C GLY A 179 -9.24 2.09 -12.17
N ILE A 180 -9.12 1.33 -13.26
CA ILE A 180 -10.06 0.24 -13.54
C ILE A 180 -9.64 -0.98 -12.72
N GLU A 181 -10.56 -1.52 -11.92
CA GLU A 181 -10.38 -2.79 -11.23
C GLU A 181 -11.21 -3.89 -11.87
N ARG A 182 -10.56 -4.98 -12.25
CA ARG A 182 -11.23 -6.14 -12.85
C ARG A 182 -11.80 -7.06 -11.77
N LYS A 183 -12.93 -6.66 -11.20
CA LYS A 183 -13.59 -7.33 -10.05
C LYS A 183 -13.91 -8.81 -10.26
N ASP A 184 -14.09 -9.27 -11.50
CA ASP A 184 -14.35 -10.68 -11.76
C ASP A 184 -13.10 -11.54 -11.54
N ALA A 185 -11.91 -11.05 -11.91
CA ALA A 185 -10.65 -11.74 -11.64
C ALA A 185 -10.37 -11.88 -10.13
N LEU A 186 -10.80 -10.91 -9.31
CA LEU A 186 -10.69 -11.00 -7.86
C LEU A 186 -11.50 -12.16 -7.27
N LYS A 187 -12.59 -12.57 -7.92
CA LYS A 187 -13.44 -13.69 -7.47
C LYS A 187 -12.89 -15.05 -7.89
N GLU A 188 -12.03 -15.10 -8.91
CA GLU A 188 -11.44 -16.34 -9.42
C GLU A 188 -10.28 -16.84 -8.56
N ALA A 189 -9.65 -15.96 -7.78
CA ALA A 189 -8.56 -16.33 -6.89
C ALA A 189 -9.06 -17.20 -5.72
N GLY A 190 -8.59 -18.46 -5.68
CA GLY A 190 -8.96 -19.41 -4.62
C GLY A 190 -8.56 -18.93 -3.22
N PHE A 191 -7.37 -18.35 -3.09
CA PHE A 191 -6.96 -17.58 -1.91
C PHE A 191 -6.59 -16.16 -2.35
N LEU A 192 -7.40 -15.17 -1.96
CA LEU A 192 -7.12 -13.76 -2.14
C LEU A 192 -6.99 -13.07 -0.79
N LYS A 193 -5.85 -12.44 -0.56
CA LYS A 193 -5.63 -11.53 0.56
C LYS A 193 -5.40 -10.13 0.02
N MET A 194 -6.40 -9.28 0.21
CA MET A 194 -6.28 -7.85 -0.07
C MET A 194 -5.64 -7.14 1.13
N ILE A 195 -4.58 -6.39 0.88
CA ILE A 195 -3.90 -5.53 1.85
C ILE A 195 -4.16 -4.09 1.42
N SER A 196 -4.86 -3.34 2.25
CA SER A 196 -5.16 -1.92 2.02
C SER A 196 -5.11 -1.13 3.31
N CYS A 197 -4.75 0.14 3.20
CA CYS A 197 -4.58 1.02 4.34
C CYS A 197 -5.92 1.61 4.80
N LYS A 198 -6.15 1.68 6.12
CA LYS A 198 -7.28 2.42 6.70
C LYS A 198 -6.98 3.91 6.90
N TRP A 199 -5.74 4.32 6.67
CA TRP A 199 -5.26 5.67 6.84
C TRP A 199 -4.90 6.30 5.49
N PRO A 200 -5.03 7.63 5.36
CA PRO A 200 -4.56 8.33 4.18
C PRO A 200 -3.09 8.02 3.91
N LEU A 201 -2.82 7.66 2.66
CA LEU A 201 -1.46 7.46 2.16
C LEU A 201 -0.85 8.76 1.62
N GLY A 202 -1.64 9.83 1.47
CA GLY A 202 -1.23 11.08 0.83
C GLY A 202 -1.69 11.19 -0.62
N SER A 203 -1.21 12.21 -1.33
CA SER A 203 -1.44 12.39 -2.77
C SER A 203 -0.48 11.51 -3.58
N CYS A 204 -0.85 11.10 -4.79
CA CYS A 204 0.00 10.26 -5.67
C CYS A 204 1.28 10.96 -6.17
N LEU A 205 1.39 12.29 -6.01
CA LEU A 205 2.54 13.10 -6.42
C LEU A 205 3.31 13.68 -5.22
N ASP A 206 2.92 13.31 -3.99
CA ASP A 206 3.54 13.80 -2.77
C ASP A 206 4.63 12.82 -2.32
N PHE A 207 5.88 13.18 -2.54
CA PHE A 207 7.07 12.40 -2.17
C PHE A 207 7.73 12.91 -0.87
N ASP A 208 6.95 13.50 0.05
CA ASP A 208 7.47 13.91 1.35
C ASP A 208 8.17 12.73 2.09
N PRO A 209 9.44 12.90 2.53
CA PRO A 209 10.17 11.83 3.19
C PRO A 209 9.56 11.38 4.53
N GLN A 210 8.84 12.25 5.24
CA GLN A 210 8.20 11.86 6.51
C GLN A 210 6.98 10.98 6.24
N ASN A 211 6.12 11.37 5.31
CA ASN A 211 4.98 10.57 4.88
C ASN A 211 5.43 9.25 4.25
N THR A 212 6.49 9.25 3.44
CA THR A 212 7.08 8.03 2.86
C THR A 212 7.44 7.02 3.95
N LYS A 213 8.19 7.44 4.99
CA LYS A 213 8.51 6.57 6.15
C LYS A 213 7.26 6.08 6.88
N ARG A 214 6.28 6.97 7.05
CA ARG A 214 5.01 6.64 7.69
C ARG A 214 4.24 5.56 6.92
N ILE A 215 4.09 5.69 5.61
CA ILE A 215 3.28 4.75 4.82
C ILE A 215 4.00 3.41 4.58
N ILE A 216 5.34 3.39 4.48
CA ILE A 216 6.12 2.14 4.57
C ILE A 216 5.78 1.42 5.89
N ARG A 217 5.78 2.16 7.01
CA ARG A 217 5.46 1.57 8.32
C ARG A 217 4.01 1.06 8.37
N LEU A 218 3.05 1.76 7.78
CA LEU A 218 1.66 1.32 7.72
C LEU A 218 1.50 0.04 6.89
N GLY A 219 2.14 -0.05 5.72
CA GLY A 219 2.11 -1.26 4.88
C GLY A 219 2.66 -2.49 5.58
N TYR A 220 3.74 -2.32 6.34
CA TYR A 220 4.28 -3.36 7.21
C TYR A 220 3.27 -3.82 8.27
N LEU A 221 2.68 -2.88 9.00
CA LEU A 221 1.76 -3.20 10.10
C LEU A 221 0.45 -3.82 9.63
N ASP A 222 -0.13 -3.31 8.53
CA ASP A 222 -1.34 -3.87 7.94
C ASP A 222 -1.10 -5.29 7.42
N THR A 223 0.06 -5.53 6.81
CA THR A 223 0.46 -6.88 6.41
C THR A 223 0.59 -7.80 7.61
N MET A 224 1.33 -7.40 8.66
CA MET A 224 1.47 -8.19 9.89
C MET A 224 0.12 -8.49 10.57
N LYS A 225 -0.82 -7.53 10.59
CA LYS A 225 -2.21 -7.77 11.06
C LYS A 225 -2.93 -8.77 10.16
N SER A 226 -2.81 -8.65 8.83
CA SER A 226 -3.48 -9.53 7.86
C SER A 226 -3.03 -11.00 7.95
N PHE A 227 -1.83 -11.25 8.49
CA PHE A 227 -1.28 -12.58 8.79
C PHE A 227 -1.38 -12.97 10.28
N ASN A 228 -2.20 -12.25 11.05
CA ASN A 228 -2.45 -12.48 12.47
C ASN A 228 -1.17 -12.45 13.33
N VAL A 229 -0.14 -11.69 12.98
CA VAL A 229 1.01 -11.43 13.87
C VAL A 229 0.65 -10.39 14.92
N PHE A 230 -0.04 -9.33 14.50
CA PHE A 230 -0.64 -8.34 15.37
C PHE A 230 -2.17 -8.40 15.32
N SER A 231 -2.81 -7.73 16.26
CA SER A 231 -4.26 -7.57 16.34
C SER A 231 -4.66 -6.12 16.03
N GLY A 232 -5.92 -5.91 15.70
CA GLY A 232 -6.51 -4.58 15.48
C GLY A 232 -7.04 -4.43 14.07
N GLU A 233 -7.74 -3.33 13.84
CA GLU A 233 -8.30 -2.96 12.54
C GLU A 233 -7.60 -1.70 12.02
N LYS A 234 -7.86 -0.53 12.63
CA LYS A 234 -7.23 0.74 12.20
C LYS A 234 -5.89 0.95 12.89
N TYR A 235 -5.80 0.57 14.17
CA TYR A 235 -4.55 0.61 14.94
C TYR A 235 -3.96 -0.79 15.10
N THR A 236 -2.69 -0.84 15.53
CA THR A 236 -1.98 -2.10 15.69
C THR A 236 -1.73 -2.38 17.17
N PHE A 237 -2.12 -3.57 17.62
CA PHE A 237 -2.01 -4.01 19.01
C PHE A 237 -1.22 -5.31 19.10
N VAL A 238 -0.50 -5.48 20.21
CA VAL A 238 0.18 -6.74 20.51
C VAL A 238 -0.85 -7.88 20.58
N LYS A 239 -0.57 -8.98 19.88
CA LYS A 239 -1.49 -10.12 19.82
C LYS A 239 -1.70 -10.74 21.20
N GLY A 240 -2.96 -11.05 21.52
CA GLY A 240 -3.34 -11.68 22.78
C GLY A 240 -3.47 -10.72 23.97
N GLU A 241 -3.04 -9.47 23.86
CA GLU A 241 -3.22 -8.48 24.93
C GLU A 241 -4.70 -8.18 25.19
N PHE A 242 -5.50 -8.04 24.13
CA PHE A 242 -6.90 -7.67 24.25
C PHE A 242 -7.82 -8.83 23.85
N THR A 243 -8.85 -9.09 24.65
CA THR A 243 -10.00 -9.90 24.20
C THR A 243 -10.66 -9.23 22.99
N LYS A 244 -11.35 -9.98 22.12
CA LYS A 244 -12.00 -9.44 20.90
C LYS A 244 -12.84 -8.18 21.17
N ARG A 245 -13.67 -8.20 22.22
CA ARG A 245 -14.49 -7.04 22.62
C ARG A 245 -13.64 -5.86 23.07
N ARG A 246 -12.58 -6.11 23.85
CA ARG A 246 -11.68 -5.06 24.33
C ARG A 246 -10.82 -4.46 23.23
N LEU A 247 -10.48 -5.26 22.22
CA LEU A 247 -9.73 -4.80 21.05
C LEU A 247 -10.54 -3.78 20.27
N MET A 248 -11.83 -4.03 20.01
CA MET A 248 -12.71 -3.05 19.35
C MET A 248 -12.86 -1.76 20.16
N GLU A 249 -13.01 -1.89 21.50
CA GLU A 249 -13.07 -0.74 22.41
C GLU A 249 -11.75 0.06 22.42
N ALA A 250 -10.60 -0.61 22.35
CA ALA A 250 -9.28 0.00 22.29
C ALA A 250 -9.02 0.71 20.95
N ASP A 251 -9.31 0.06 19.83
CA ASP A 251 -9.15 0.62 18.48
C ASP A 251 -9.99 1.89 18.32
N ALA A 252 -11.25 1.84 18.76
CA ALA A 252 -12.14 3.00 18.77
C ALA A 252 -11.60 4.14 19.66
N ALA A 253 -11.10 3.84 20.86
CA ALA A 253 -10.46 4.85 21.71
C ALA A 253 -9.24 5.48 21.02
N SER A 254 -8.41 4.68 20.36
CA SER A 254 -7.27 5.19 19.60
C SER A 254 -7.70 6.12 18.45
N CYS A 255 -8.77 5.79 17.72
CA CYS A 255 -9.32 6.64 16.64
C CYS A 255 -9.74 8.00 17.15
N VAL A 256 -10.55 7.98 18.20
CA VAL A 256 -11.09 9.16 18.88
C VAL A 256 -10.00 10.14 19.30
N PHE A 257 -8.91 9.61 19.86
CA PHE A 257 -7.82 10.40 20.39
C PHE A 257 -6.74 10.70 19.35
N GLU A 258 -6.96 10.30 18.08
CA GLU A 258 -6.03 10.53 16.97
C GLU A 258 -4.61 10.07 17.34
N LEU A 259 -4.50 8.89 17.95
CA LEU A 259 -3.19 8.33 18.30
C LEU A 259 -2.38 8.03 17.02
N ASP A 260 -1.08 7.79 17.17
CA ASP A 260 -0.20 7.50 16.04
C ASP A 260 -0.40 6.05 15.51
N PRO A 261 -0.90 5.86 14.27
CA PRO A 261 -1.17 4.53 13.74
C PRO A 261 0.08 3.71 13.39
N THR A 262 1.28 4.32 13.46
CA THR A 262 2.56 3.65 13.20
C THR A 262 3.12 2.90 14.41
N ILE A 263 2.47 3.05 15.58
CA ILE A 263 2.85 2.42 16.85
C ILE A 263 2.15 1.07 17.02
N VAL A 264 2.85 0.12 17.63
CA VAL A 264 2.25 -1.13 18.13
C VAL A 264 1.94 -0.98 19.61
N TYR A 265 0.67 -1.06 19.96
CA TYR A 265 0.17 -0.80 21.31
C TYR A 265 0.04 -2.09 22.14
N SER A 266 0.79 -2.17 23.24
CA SER A 266 0.40 -3.01 24.38
C SER A 266 -0.66 -2.31 25.23
N LYS A 267 -1.20 -2.97 26.27
CA LYS A 267 -2.10 -2.30 27.22
C LYS A 267 -1.45 -1.10 27.90
N GLU A 268 -0.20 -1.25 28.32
CA GLU A 268 0.58 -0.23 29.04
C GLU A 268 0.87 0.96 28.13
N VAL A 269 1.31 0.69 26.89
CA VAL A 269 1.57 1.74 25.89
C VAL A 269 0.28 2.48 25.59
N LEU A 270 -0.82 1.76 25.31
CA LEU A 270 -2.10 2.40 25.03
C LEU A 270 -2.58 3.28 26.20
N HIS A 271 -2.52 2.75 27.43
CA HIS A 271 -2.94 3.49 28.61
C HIS A 271 -2.13 4.78 28.78
N LYS A 272 -0.81 4.72 28.59
CA LYS A 272 0.06 5.91 28.65
C LYS A 272 -0.37 6.98 27.64
N TYR A 273 -0.50 6.61 26.37
CA TYR A 273 -0.84 7.55 25.29
C TYR A 273 -2.25 8.12 25.46
N LEU A 274 -3.22 7.31 25.90
CA LEU A 274 -4.57 7.80 26.20
C LEU A 274 -4.58 8.77 27.39
N LEU A 275 -3.81 8.51 28.45
CA LEU A 275 -3.68 9.44 29.58
C LEU A 275 -3.08 10.78 29.15
N GLU A 276 -2.05 10.76 28.32
CA GLU A 276 -1.43 11.97 27.77
C GLU A 276 -2.44 12.74 26.91
N ALA A 277 -3.11 12.07 25.97
CA ALA A 277 -4.12 12.68 25.11
C ALA A 277 -5.30 13.29 25.89
N VAL A 278 -5.78 12.62 26.94
CA VAL A 278 -6.84 13.14 27.83
C VAL A 278 -6.38 14.37 28.61
N LYS A 279 -5.14 14.39 29.10
CA LYS A 279 -4.60 15.55 29.84
C LYS A 279 -4.41 16.77 28.95
N GLU A 280 -4.02 16.56 27.71
CA GLU A 280 -3.82 17.64 26.72
C GLU A 280 -5.15 18.21 26.21
N ASP A 281 -6.22 17.41 26.20
CA ASP A 281 -7.57 17.89 25.91
C ASP A 281 -8.12 18.70 27.11
N LYS A 282 -7.73 19.98 27.19
CA LYS A 282 -8.09 20.95 28.27
C LYS A 282 -9.61 21.24 28.42
N ARG A 283 -10.49 20.49 27.75
CA ARG A 283 -11.95 20.72 27.72
C ARG A 283 -12.63 19.81 28.73
N LYS A 284 -13.16 20.40 29.79
CA LYS A 284 -13.85 19.69 30.90
C LYS A 284 -15.18 19.02 30.50
N THR A 285 -15.64 19.10 29.26
CA THR A 285 -16.97 18.61 28.86
C THR A 285 -16.88 17.68 27.65
N TRP A 286 -16.93 16.38 27.94
CA TRP A 286 -16.82 15.25 27.02
C TRP A 286 -18.04 14.99 26.11
N THR A 287 -18.94 15.97 25.93
CA THR A 287 -20.25 15.69 25.31
C THR A 287 -20.41 16.17 23.86
N GLU A 288 -19.85 17.31 23.47
CA GLU A 288 -20.17 17.93 22.16
C GLU A 288 -19.00 18.01 21.18
N ASP A 289 -17.77 18.14 21.69
CA ASP A 289 -16.58 18.30 20.85
C ASP A 289 -16.01 16.99 20.29
N PHE A 290 -16.37 15.88 20.93
CA PHE A 290 -16.03 14.52 20.49
C PHE A 290 -16.62 14.24 19.10
N LYS A 291 -17.89 14.64 18.91
CA LYS A 291 -18.60 14.60 17.63
C LYS A 291 -17.87 15.36 16.52
N ILE A 292 -17.10 16.40 16.86
CA ILE A 292 -16.37 17.24 15.88
C ILE A 292 -14.99 16.64 15.54
N LYS A 293 -14.24 16.13 16.53
CA LYS A 293 -12.94 15.45 16.29
C LYS A 293 -13.13 14.19 15.45
N ILE A 294 -14.15 13.41 15.77
CA ILE A 294 -14.45 12.12 15.11
C ILE A 294 -14.92 12.30 13.67
N LYS A 295 -15.58 13.42 13.36
CA LYS A 295 -15.96 13.78 11.98
C LYS A 295 -14.75 13.96 11.04
N LYS A 296 -13.53 14.17 11.57
CA LYS A 296 -12.30 14.27 10.79
C LYS A 296 -11.60 12.93 10.57
N VAL A 297 -11.86 11.93 11.40
CA VAL A 297 -11.21 10.62 11.35
C VAL A 297 -12.13 9.63 10.66
N PHE A 298 -12.19 9.72 9.33
CA PHE A 298 -12.74 8.72 8.40
C PHE A 298 -13.97 7.91 8.86
N THR A 299 -15.16 8.39 8.51
CA THR A 299 -16.15 7.58 7.76
C THR A 299 -17.13 8.52 7.04
N ASN A 300 -17.51 8.17 5.81
CA ASN A 300 -18.62 8.80 5.07
C ASN A 300 -20.00 8.43 5.65
N ASN A 301 -20.05 7.81 6.84
CA ASN A 301 -21.27 7.34 7.48
C ASN A 301 -21.33 7.77 8.96
N PRO A 302 -22.27 8.66 9.33
CA PRO A 302 -22.46 9.10 10.71
C PRO A 302 -22.75 7.97 11.72
N ALA A 303 -23.28 6.82 11.28
CA ALA A 303 -23.63 5.71 12.17
C ALA A 303 -22.40 5.01 12.77
N THR A 304 -21.36 4.78 11.95
CA THR A 304 -20.09 4.19 12.40
C THR A 304 -19.37 5.07 13.41
N LEU A 305 -19.45 6.40 13.25
CA LEU A 305 -18.87 7.35 14.19
C LEU A 305 -19.49 7.20 15.59
N LEU A 306 -20.82 7.17 15.67
CA LEU A 306 -21.53 7.02 16.96
C LEU A 306 -21.18 5.70 17.67
N GLU A 307 -20.99 4.61 16.92
CA GLU A 307 -20.58 3.33 17.49
C GLU A 307 -19.16 3.37 18.05
N GLU A 308 -18.21 3.97 17.32
CA GLU A 308 -16.84 4.19 17.78
C GLU A 308 -16.82 5.03 19.06
N GLU A 309 -17.67 6.06 19.16
CA GLU A 309 -17.79 6.87 20.36
C GLU A 309 -18.20 6.06 21.59
N ILE A 310 -19.24 5.23 21.43
CA ILE A 310 -19.77 4.39 22.49
C ILE A 310 -18.71 3.39 22.96
N LEU A 311 -17.97 2.80 22.02
CA LEU A 311 -16.90 1.83 22.30
C LEU A 311 -15.72 2.50 23.01
N ALA A 312 -15.27 3.66 22.55
CA ALA A 312 -14.22 4.44 23.17
C ALA A 312 -14.60 4.82 24.61
N LYS A 313 -15.78 5.38 24.83
CA LYS A 313 -16.25 5.74 26.18
C LYS A 313 -16.27 4.55 27.13
N ARG A 314 -16.74 3.38 26.65
CA ARG A 314 -16.71 2.14 27.42
C ARG A 314 -15.29 1.73 27.79
N TYR A 315 -14.33 1.87 26.87
CA TYR A 315 -12.92 1.61 27.15
C TYR A 315 -12.40 2.52 28.27
N MET A 316 -12.64 3.83 28.14
CA MET A 316 -12.10 4.85 29.04
C MET A 316 -12.65 4.70 30.47
N VAL A 317 -13.97 4.53 30.65
CA VAL A 317 -14.59 4.33 31.97
C VAL A 317 -14.03 3.09 32.66
N LYS A 318 -13.95 1.96 31.95
CA LYS A 318 -13.50 0.69 32.55
C LYS A 318 -12.03 0.71 32.97
N ASN A 319 -11.22 1.60 32.42
CA ASN A 319 -9.79 1.73 32.74
C ASN A 319 -9.51 2.95 33.64
N GLY A 320 -10.54 3.61 34.19
CA GLY A 320 -10.38 4.75 35.09
C GLY A 320 -9.78 5.99 34.41
N LEU A 321 -9.87 6.08 33.08
CA LEU A 321 -9.38 7.22 32.30
C LEU A 321 -10.40 8.37 32.24
N LEU A 322 -11.65 8.08 32.59
CA LEU A 322 -12.73 9.02 32.81
C LEU A 322 -13.05 9.03 34.30
N TRP A 323 -12.94 10.21 34.93
CA TRP A 323 -13.46 10.50 36.27
C TRP A 323 -14.97 10.75 36.24
#